data_AF-A0A1Y5GX92-F1
#
_entry.id   AF-A0A1Y5GX92-F1
#
_cell.length_a   1.000
_cell.length_b   1.000
_cell.length_c   1.000
_cell.angle_alpha   90.00
_cell.angle_beta   90.00
_cell.angle_gamma   90.00
#
_symmetry.space_group_name_H-M   'P 1'
#
loop_
_entity.id
_entity.type
_entity.pdbx_description
1 polymer ?
#
loop_
_entity_poly.entity_id
_entity_poly.type
_entity_poly.pdbx_seq_one_letter_code
_entity_poly.pdbx_strand_id
1 'polypeptide(L)'
;MTFTRSYWHDLCGDILGKELHHSPSLHNEKSISNDHEDYANTLNLYKAEFGYSPPNEYWGRLTGNNRSLAKVVALTLSSSLLLTACTQINGDDIEFYVKCAIGVYVIYKVFKWLGPGKGGGGCSSSSCSSCGGD
;
A
#
# COMPACT_ATOMS: atom_id res chain seq x y z
N MET A 1 26.58 -7.59 -17.01
CA MET A 1 26.60 -6.36 -17.83
C MET A 1 25.44 -6.45 -18.83
N THR A 2 24.20 -6.24 -18.39
CA THR A 2 22.96 -6.37 -19.20
C THR A 2 22.11 -5.12 -19.02
N PHE A 3 22.73 -3.95 -19.11
CA PHE A 3 22.10 -2.66 -18.79
C PHE A 3 22.33 -1.59 -19.87
N THR A 4 22.73 -1.96 -21.08
CA THR A 4 22.73 -0.98 -22.19
C THR A 4 21.33 -0.94 -22.78
N ARG A 5 20.82 0.27 -23.04
CA ARG A 5 19.52 0.47 -23.68
C ARG A 5 19.45 -0.19 -25.05
N SER A 6 20.58 -0.28 -25.76
CA SER A 6 20.69 -0.96 -27.06
C SER A 6 20.32 -2.44 -26.98
N TYR A 7 20.79 -3.16 -25.96
CA TYR A 7 20.47 -4.59 -25.80
C TYR A 7 18.96 -4.84 -25.70
N TRP A 8 18.25 -3.98 -24.98
CA TRP A 8 16.80 -4.11 -24.83
C TRP A 8 16.05 -3.71 -26.10
N HIS A 9 16.57 -2.77 -26.88
CA HIS A 9 15.98 -2.39 -28.16
C HIS A 9 16.08 -3.54 -29.16
N ASP A 10 17.27 -4.12 -29.31
CA ASP A 10 17.52 -5.23 -30.23
C ASP A 10 16.68 -6.47 -29.83
N LEU A 11 16.58 -6.77 -28.53
CA LEU A 11 15.78 -7.91 -28.07
C LEU A 11 14.28 -7.66 -28.17
N CYS A 12 13.79 -6.53 -27.67
CA CYS A 12 12.34 -6.29 -27.56
C CYS A 12 11.75 -5.85 -28.90
N GLY A 13 12.39 -4.86 -29.54
CA GLY A 13 11.98 -4.35 -30.84
C GLY A 13 12.22 -5.38 -31.93
N ASP A 14 13.47 -5.78 -32.15
CA ASP A 14 13.84 -6.51 -33.38
C ASP A 14 13.51 -8.01 -33.29
N ILE A 15 13.68 -8.64 -32.13
CA ILE A 15 13.45 -10.08 -31.96
C ILE A 15 12.01 -10.38 -31.52
N LEU A 16 11.55 -9.74 -30.45
CA LEU A 16 10.22 -10.01 -29.88
C LEU A 16 9.10 -9.25 -30.58
N GLY A 17 9.43 -8.30 -31.46
CA GLY A 17 8.45 -7.50 -32.22
C GLY A 17 7.57 -6.61 -31.35
N LYS A 18 7.94 -6.40 -30.08
CA LYS A 18 7.15 -5.60 -29.13
C LYS A 18 8.06 -4.81 -28.20
N GLU A 19 7.81 -3.52 -28.09
CA GLU A 19 8.49 -2.70 -27.09
C GLU A 19 8.02 -3.11 -25.69
N LEU A 20 8.94 -3.56 -24.85
CA LEU A 20 8.67 -3.82 -23.43
C LEU A 20 8.95 -2.55 -22.63
N HIS A 21 8.24 -2.33 -21.53
CA HIS A 21 8.58 -1.23 -20.64
C HIS A 21 9.73 -1.64 -19.73
N HIS A 22 10.93 -1.10 -19.97
CA HIS A 22 12.13 -1.41 -19.16
C HIS A 22 12.48 -0.29 -18.15
N SER A 23 11.65 0.75 -18.06
CA SER A 23 11.89 1.80 -17.06
C SER A 23 11.46 1.29 -15.68
N PRO A 24 12.27 1.52 -14.62
CA PRO A 24 11.88 1.20 -13.26
C PRO A 24 10.52 1.84 -12.91
N SER A 25 9.73 1.15 -12.09
CA SER A 25 8.50 1.74 -11.56
C SER A 25 8.83 2.98 -10.73
N LEU A 26 7.93 3.96 -10.75
CA LEU A 26 8.05 5.14 -9.92
C LEU A 26 7.93 4.73 -8.44
N HIS A 27 8.76 5.28 -7.57
CA HIS A 27 8.71 5.01 -6.12
C HIS A 27 7.59 5.79 -5.39
N ASN A 28 6.38 5.79 -5.93
CA ASN A 28 5.21 6.42 -5.29
C ASN A 28 4.23 5.36 -4.76
N GLU A 29 3.35 5.74 -3.84
CA GLU A 29 2.44 4.80 -3.16
C GLU A 29 1.53 4.03 -4.12
N LYS A 30 1.03 4.68 -5.19
CA LYS A 30 0.17 4.03 -6.19
C LYS A 30 0.94 2.96 -6.97
N SER A 31 2.14 3.31 -7.45
CA SER A 31 3.01 2.38 -8.16
C SER A 31 3.41 1.19 -7.28
N ILE A 32 3.72 1.43 -6.00
CA ILE A 32 4.01 0.36 -5.03
C ILE A 32 2.80 -0.57 -4.85
N SER A 33 1.58 -0.02 -4.72
CA SER A 33 0.36 -0.81 -4.61
C SER A 33 0.14 -1.70 -5.84
N ASN A 34 0.28 -1.12 -7.03
CA ASN A 34 0.16 -1.85 -8.29
C ASN A 34 1.21 -2.97 -8.40
N ASP A 35 2.47 -2.67 -8.09
CA ASP A 35 3.57 -3.64 -8.13
C ASP A 35 3.30 -4.82 -7.17
N HIS A 36 2.71 -4.56 -5.99
CA HIS A 36 2.29 -5.59 -5.05
C HIS A 36 1.14 -6.46 -5.57
N GLU A 37 0.15 -5.84 -6.22
CA GLU A 37 -0.99 -6.55 -6.83
C GLU A 37 -0.53 -7.43 -8.00
N ASP A 38 0.30 -6.89 -8.90
CA ASP A 38 0.84 -7.61 -10.05
C ASP A 38 1.73 -8.79 -9.61
N TYR A 39 2.54 -8.60 -8.58
CA TYR A 39 3.34 -9.67 -8.02
C TYR A 39 2.47 -10.74 -7.36
N ALA A 40 1.41 -10.37 -6.62
CA ALA A 40 0.46 -11.35 -6.07
C ALA A 40 -0.24 -12.16 -7.16
N ASN A 41 -0.65 -11.51 -8.26
CA ASN A 41 -1.22 -12.18 -9.42
C ASN A 41 -0.23 -13.17 -10.06
N THR A 42 1.04 -12.76 -10.18
CA THR A 42 2.12 -13.64 -10.69
C THR A 42 2.27 -14.91 -9.85
N LEU A 43 2.24 -14.82 -8.52
CA LEU A 43 2.30 -16.00 -7.65
C LEU A 43 1.09 -16.93 -7.83
N ASN A 44 -0.09 -16.36 -8.07
CA ASN A 44 -1.31 -17.13 -8.33
C ASN A 44 -1.24 -17.86 -9.68
N LEU A 45 -0.78 -17.17 -10.74
CA LEU A 45 -0.57 -17.77 -12.05
C LEU A 45 0.45 -18.90 -11.99
N TYR A 46 1.57 -18.70 -11.29
CA TYR A 46 2.55 -19.76 -11.07
C TYR A 46 1.90 -21.00 -10.45
N LYS A 47 1.10 -20.82 -9.39
CA LYS A 47 0.42 -21.94 -8.74
C LYS A 47 -0.59 -22.62 -9.66
N ALA A 48 -1.29 -21.85 -10.50
CA ALA A 48 -2.27 -22.38 -11.44
C ALA A 48 -1.60 -23.22 -12.53
N GLU A 49 -0.47 -22.76 -13.08
CA GLU A 49 0.24 -23.44 -14.16
C GLU A 49 1.04 -24.66 -13.69
N PHE A 50 1.70 -24.56 -12.55
CA PHE A 50 2.61 -25.61 -12.06
C PHE A 50 1.97 -26.53 -11.03
N GLY A 51 0.80 -26.18 -10.49
CA GLY A 51 0.07 -26.98 -9.50
C GLY A 51 0.64 -26.95 -8.07
N TYR A 52 1.71 -26.19 -7.83
CA TYR A 52 2.30 -25.99 -6.50
C TYR A 52 2.69 -24.53 -6.27
N SER A 53 2.80 -24.15 -4.99
CA SER A 53 3.15 -22.77 -4.63
C SER A 53 4.60 -22.43 -5.01
N PRO A 54 4.87 -21.20 -5.48
CA PRO A 54 6.23 -20.76 -5.78
C PRO A 54 7.15 -20.85 -4.55
N PRO A 55 8.39 -21.36 -4.68
CA PRO A 55 9.30 -21.51 -3.55
C PRO A 55 9.71 -20.16 -2.95
N ASN A 56 9.60 -20.04 -1.62
CA ASN A 56 9.93 -18.80 -0.92
C ASN A 56 11.40 -18.37 -1.08
N GLU A 57 12.31 -19.32 -1.35
CA GLU A 57 13.74 -19.05 -1.53
C GLU A 57 14.02 -18.13 -2.72
N TYR A 58 13.25 -18.26 -3.79
CA TYR A 58 13.44 -17.47 -5.02
C TYR A 58 12.47 -16.30 -5.11
N TRP A 59 11.23 -16.51 -4.67
CA TRP A 59 10.18 -15.52 -4.87
C TRP A 59 10.10 -14.52 -3.71
N GLY A 60 10.44 -14.92 -2.49
CA GLY A 60 10.19 -14.09 -1.30
C GLY A 60 8.71 -14.08 -0.89
N ARG A 61 8.42 -13.62 0.33
CA ARG A 61 7.06 -13.54 0.86
C ARG A 61 6.50 -12.12 0.70
N LEU A 62 5.26 -12.00 0.24
CA LEU A 62 4.47 -10.78 0.38
C LEU A 62 4.32 -10.45 1.87
N THR A 63 5.16 -9.57 2.39
CA THR A 63 5.04 -9.04 3.74
C THR A 63 4.16 -7.80 3.68
N GLY A 64 2.86 -7.98 3.90
CA GLY A 64 1.99 -6.83 4.13
C GLY A 64 2.46 -6.08 5.37
N ASN A 65 2.70 -4.77 5.24
CA ASN A 65 3.00 -3.89 6.37
C ASN A 65 1.79 -3.86 7.31
N ASN A 66 1.72 -4.84 8.21
CA ASN A 66 0.57 -5.05 9.08
C ASN A 66 0.72 -4.16 10.33
N ARG A 67 0.67 -2.84 10.12
CA ARG A 67 0.39 -1.89 11.20
C ARG A 67 -1.05 -2.11 11.62
N SER A 68 -1.29 -3.14 12.43
CA SER A 68 -2.62 -3.47 12.89
C SER A 68 -3.16 -2.27 13.64
N LEU A 69 -4.14 -1.58 13.03
CA LEU A 69 -4.84 -0.42 13.56
C LEU A 69 -5.28 -0.63 15.02
N ALA A 70 -5.73 -1.85 15.32
CA ALA A 70 -6.09 -2.27 16.67
C ALA A 70 -4.97 -2.06 17.71
N LYS A 71 -3.69 -2.31 17.34
CA LYS A 71 -2.55 -2.08 18.25
C LYS A 71 -2.30 -0.60 18.47
N VAL A 72 -2.41 0.22 17.42
CA VAL A 72 -2.21 1.68 17.55
C VAL A 72 -3.32 2.29 18.39
N VAL A 73 -4.58 1.92 18.14
CA VAL A 73 -5.75 2.40 18.89
C VAL A 73 -5.73 1.90 20.33
N ALA A 74 -5.37 0.63 20.58
CA ALA A 74 -5.26 0.09 21.93
C ALA A 74 -4.18 0.80 22.74
N LEU A 75 -3.03 1.13 22.13
CA LEU A 75 -1.94 1.85 22.80
C LEU A 75 -2.33 3.29 23.11
N THR A 76 -3.02 4.00 22.21
CA THR A 76 -3.44 5.39 22.45
C THR A 76 -4.53 5.48 23.52
N LEU A 77 -5.55 4.61 23.45
CA LEU A 77 -6.63 4.59 24.45
C LEU A 77 -6.12 4.19 25.83
N SER A 78 -5.24 3.18 25.92
CA SER A 78 -4.63 2.75 27.18
C SER A 78 -3.82 3.88 27.84
N SER A 79 -3.02 4.59 27.06
CA SER A 79 -2.23 5.74 27.55
C SER A 79 -3.11 6.88 28.07
N SER A 80 -4.17 7.24 27.33
CA SER A 80 -5.12 8.27 27.78
C SER A 80 -5.87 7.85 29.05
N LEU A 81 -6.29 6.58 29.16
CA LEU A 81 -6.97 6.07 30.35
C LEU A 81 -6.06 6.07 31.59
N LEU A 82 -4.79 5.68 31.43
CA LEU A 82 -3.78 5.70 32.49
C LEU A 82 -3.54 7.14 33.00
N LEU A 83 -3.43 8.10 32.10
CA LEU A 83 -3.27 9.51 32.47
C LEU A 83 -4.49 10.05 33.22
N THR A 84 -5.70 9.63 32.85
CA THR A 84 -6.94 10.00 33.57
C THR A 84 -7.08 9.29 34.92
N ALA A 85 -6.61 8.05 35.04
CA ALA A 85 -6.67 7.28 36.29
C ALA A 85 -5.71 7.82 37.37
N CYS A 86 -4.61 8.46 36.96
CA CYS A 86 -3.62 9.03 37.87
C CYS A 86 -3.97 10.45 38.38
N THR A 87 -5.06 11.07 37.92
CA THR A 87 -5.49 12.39 38.40
C THR A 87 -6.66 12.24 39.39
N GLN A 88 -6.49 12.73 40.62
CA GLN A 88 -7.60 12.87 41.58
C GLN A 88 -8.63 13.84 40.99
N ILE A 89 -9.90 13.42 40.94
CA ILE A 89 -10.99 14.20 40.36
C ILE A 89 -11.54 15.12 41.45
N ASN A 90 -11.10 16.37 41.49
CA ASN A 90 -11.76 17.40 42.28
C ASN A 90 -12.64 18.26 41.36
N GLY A 91 -13.80 18.69 41.86
CA GLY A 91 -14.92 19.20 41.05
C GLY A 91 -14.66 20.46 40.20
N ASP A 92 -13.53 21.14 40.37
CA ASP A 92 -13.17 22.39 39.68
C ASP A 92 -11.95 22.27 38.75
N ASP A 93 -11.47 21.05 38.48
CA ASP A 93 -10.25 20.83 37.71
C ASP A 93 -10.48 21.11 36.22
N ILE A 94 -10.28 22.37 35.81
CA ILE A 94 -10.21 22.80 34.39
C ILE A 94 -9.19 21.95 33.59
N GLU A 95 -8.18 21.40 34.26
CA GLU A 95 -7.24 20.45 33.68
C GLU A 95 -7.92 19.19 33.12
N PHE A 96 -8.97 18.70 33.75
CA PHE A 96 -9.70 17.52 33.30
C PHE A 96 -10.35 17.79 31.93
N TYR A 97 -11.04 18.92 31.80
CA TYR A 97 -11.70 19.32 30.56
C TYR A 97 -10.70 19.56 29.43
N VAL A 98 -9.55 20.17 29.71
CA VAL A 98 -8.48 20.36 28.71
C VAL A 98 -7.90 19.01 28.26
N LYS A 99 -7.65 18.08 29.18
CA LYS A 99 -7.15 16.73 28.85
C LYS A 99 -8.16 15.94 28.02
N CYS A 100 -9.44 15.98 28.37
CA CYS A 100 -10.51 15.37 27.58
C CYS A 100 -10.60 15.97 26.17
N ALA A 101 -10.53 17.30 26.04
CA ALA A 101 -10.57 17.98 24.74
C ALA A 101 -9.38 17.59 23.84
N ILE A 102 -8.16 17.52 24.41
CA ILE A 102 -6.97 17.05 23.69
C ILE A 102 -7.13 15.58 23.28
N GLY A 103 -7.61 14.72 24.19
CA GLY A 103 -7.87 13.30 23.89
C GLY A 103 -8.86 13.11 22.74
N VAL A 104 -10.00 13.81 22.79
CA VAL A 104 -11.02 13.79 21.73
C VAL A 104 -10.45 14.32 20.40
N TYR A 105 -9.64 15.38 20.43
CA TYR A 105 -9.00 15.92 19.23
C TYR A 105 -8.00 14.94 18.60
N VAL A 106 -7.18 14.27 19.41
CA VAL A 106 -6.24 13.23 18.94
C VAL A 106 -7.02 12.07 18.32
N ILE A 107 -8.09 11.61 18.96
CA ILE A 107 -8.98 10.57 18.44
C ILE A 107 -9.59 11.01 17.10
N TYR A 108 -10.12 12.22 17.00
CA TYR A 108 -10.63 12.79 15.75
C TYR A 108 -9.57 12.83 14.64
N LYS A 109 -8.34 13.26 14.94
CA LYS A 109 -7.22 13.29 13.99
C LYS A 109 -6.86 11.89 13.49
N VAL A 110 -6.85 10.90 14.37
CA VAL A 110 -6.62 9.49 14.02
C VAL A 110 -7.74 9.01 13.10
N PHE A 111 -9.01 9.20 13.46
CA PHE A 111 -10.15 8.83 12.60
C PHE A 111 -10.17 9.57 11.26
N LYS A 112 -9.77 10.84 11.21
CA LYS A 112 -9.66 11.62 9.97
C LYS A 112 -8.52 11.13 9.07
N TRP A 113 -7.38 10.77 9.65
CA TRP A 113 -6.26 10.17 8.92
C TRP A 113 -6.61 8.77 8.40
N LEU A 114 -7.50 8.06 9.10
CA LEU A 114 -8.06 6.76 8.70
C LEU A 114 -9.32 6.86 7.83
N GLY A 115 -9.85 8.07 7.61
CA GLY A 115 -11.00 8.30 6.74
C GLY A 115 -10.68 7.84 5.32
N PRO A 116 -11.68 7.41 4.53
CA PRO A 116 -11.47 6.77 3.24
C PRO A 116 -10.54 7.65 2.42
N GLY A 117 -9.34 7.14 2.14
CA GLY A 117 -8.39 7.78 1.25
C GLY A 117 -9.17 8.18 0.02
N LYS A 118 -9.15 9.48 -0.30
CA LYS A 118 -9.86 10.06 -1.43
C LYS A 118 -9.29 9.36 -2.68
N GLY A 119 -9.95 8.28 -3.09
CA GLY A 119 -9.62 7.48 -4.26
C GLY A 119 -9.71 8.38 -5.47
N GLY A 120 -8.57 8.90 -5.89
CA GLY A 120 -8.43 9.71 -7.09
C GLY A 120 -8.73 8.87 -8.32
N GLY A 121 -9.96 9.00 -8.80
CA GLY A 121 -10.44 8.81 -10.18
C GLY A 121 -9.66 7.85 -11.07
N GLY A 122 -10.22 6.65 -11.24
CA GLY A 122 -9.93 5.83 -12.40
C GLY A 122 -10.46 6.51 -13.67
N CYS A 123 -9.58 6.74 -14.64
CA CYS A 123 -9.96 6.99 -16.02
C CYS A 123 -10.18 5.64 -16.70
N SER A 124 -11.42 5.16 -16.69
CA SER A 124 -11.89 4.12 -17.59
C SER A 124 -12.41 4.78 -18.87
N SER A 125 -11.54 4.92 -19.87
CA SER A 125 -11.95 5.09 -21.27
C SER A 125 -11.14 4.11 -22.10
N SER A 126 -11.71 2.92 -22.23
CA SER A 126 -11.41 1.94 -23.24
C SER A 126 -11.56 2.55 -24.64
N SER A 127 -10.44 2.77 -25.31
CA SER A 127 -10.36 2.86 -26.77
C SER A 127 -9.44 1.76 -27.26
N CYS A 128 -9.99 0.56 -27.34
CA CYS A 128 -9.45 -0.52 -28.15
C CYS A 128 -9.74 -0.19 -29.61
N SER A 129 -8.73 0.28 -30.35
CA SER A 129 -8.80 0.43 -31.80
C SER A 129 -7.62 -0.29 -32.44
N SER A 130 -7.93 -1.50 -32.92
CA SER A 130 -7.45 -2.10 -34.17
C SER A 130 -5.96 -2.42 -34.33
N CYS A 131 -5.63 -3.70 -34.09
CA CYS A 131 -4.50 -4.37 -34.70
C CYS A 131 -5.02 -5.17 -35.92
N GLY A 132 -4.67 -4.75 -37.12
CA GLY A 132 -4.65 -5.52 -38.37
C GLY A 132 -3.54 -4.88 -39.20
N GLY A 133 -2.51 -5.59 -39.65
CA GLY A 133 -2.53 -6.92 -40.25
C GLY A 133 -2.61 -6.69 -41.76
N ASP A 134 -1.47 -6.93 -42.43
CA ASP A 134 -1.16 -6.88 -43.87
C ASP A 134 -1.20 -5.53 -44.63
#